data_AF-A0A6A5GZ88-F1
#
_entry.id   AF-A0A6A5GZ88-F1
#
_cell.length_a   1.000
_cell.length_b   1.000
_cell.length_c   1.000
_cell.angle_alpha   90.00
_cell.angle_beta   90.00
_cell.angle_gamma   90.00
#
_symmetry.space_group_name_H-M   'P 1'
#
loop_
_entity.id
_entity.type
_entity.pdbx_description
1 polymer ?
#
loop_
_entity_poly.entity_id
_entity_poly.type
_entity_poly.pdbx_seq_one_letter_code
_entity_poly.pdbx_strand_id
1 'polypeptide(L)'
;MDYATDEQQADLATLNFNLNVDFSKLFNWNVKQLFVYLVAEYKTPVNEVNQVVLWDRIVERSERVVMDEIGIKPKYYVLDDGSNLLKHENVTFVLRYNVIPNAGYLRLVQSSDQIVVPFPSTYSTTRRS
;
A
#
# COMPACT_ATOMS: atom_id res chain seq x y z
N MET A 1 -9.56 -38.58 13.76
CA MET A 1 -8.65 -37.42 13.97
C MET A 1 -8.64 -36.72 12.64
N ASP A 2 -9.70 -35.94 12.43
CA ASP A 2 -9.97 -35.34 11.13
C ASP A 2 -9.29 -33.99 11.13
N TYR A 3 -8.21 -33.88 10.35
CA TYR A 3 -7.61 -32.60 9.99
C TYR A 3 -8.49 -31.93 8.94
N ALA A 4 -9.76 -31.70 9.26
CA ALA A 4 -10.51 -30.67 8.55
C ALA A 4 -9.85 -29.36 8.98
N THR A 5 -8.97 -28.84 8.13
CA THR A 5 -8.60 -27.42 8.20
C THR A 5 -9.93 -26.67 8.21
N ASP A 6 -10.23 -25.95 9.29
CA ASP A 6 -11.32 -24.99 9.29
C ASP A 6 -11.22 -24.23 7.95
N GLU A 7 -12.27 -24.28 7.13
CA GLU A 7 -12.36 -23.47 5.92
C GLU A 7 -12.42 -22.00 6.39
N GLN A 8 -11.27 -21.44 6.77
CA GLN A 8 -11.13 -20.05 7.17
C GLN A 8 -11.42 -19.23 5.92
N GLN A 9 -12.63 -18.67 5.91
CA GLN A 9 -13.07 -17.74 4.91
C GLN A 9 -12.16 -16.51 4.96
N ALA A 10 -11.35 -16.33 3.93
CA ALA A 10 -10.41 -15.21 3.82
C ALA A 10 -10.91 -14.19 2.80
N ASP A 11 -10.88 -12.91 3.18
CA ASP A 11 -11.19 -11.81 2.28
C ASP A 11 -9.95 -11.41 1.47
N LEU A 12 -10.16 -11.22 0.16
CA LEU A 12 -9.16 -10.68 -0.75
C LEU A 12 -9.65 -9.33 -1.29
N ALA A 13 -8.95 -8.25 -0.95
CA ALA A 13 -9.22 -6.94 -1.56
C ALA A 13 -8.24 -6.65 -2.69
N THR A 14 -8.80 -6.31 -3.84
CA THR A 14 -8.05 -5.86 -5.03
C THR A 14 -8.46 -4.44 -5.36
N LEU A 15 -7.49 -3.56 -5.57
CA LEU A 15 -7.72 -2.18 -5.98
C LEU A 15 -6.77 -1.82 -7.11
N ASN A 16 -7.11 -0.83 -7.92
CA ASN A 16 -6.18 -0.20 -8.85
C ASN A 16 -6.09 1.27 -8.47
N PHE A 17 -4.91 1.86 -8.63
CA PHE A 17 -4.71 3.27 -8.27
C PHE A 17 -3.85 4.00 -9.29
N ASN A 18 -3.99 5.32 -9.31
CA ASN A 18 -3.12 6.22 -10.07
C ASN A 18 -2.19 6.90 -9.07
N LEU A 19 -0.96 7.17 -9.49
CA LEU A 19 0.05 7.82 -8.66
C LEU A 19 0.69 8.97 -9.45
N ASN A 20 0.47 10.19 -8.99
CA ASN A 20 1.12 11.39 -9.53
C ASN A 20 1.92 12.05 -8.40
N VAL A 21 3.25 11.97 -8.45
CA VAL A 21 4.13 12.46 -7.39
C VAL A 21 5.43 12.99 -7.97
N ASP A 22 5.88 14.15 -7.50
CA ASP A 22 7.16 14.75 -7.85
C ASP A 22 8.15 14.67 -6.68
N PHE A 23 9.15 13.80 -6.80
CA PHE A 23 10.22 13.64 -5.81
C PHE A 23 11.44 14.51 -6.09
N SER A 24 11.45 15.35 -7.14
CA SER A 24 12.64 16.11 -7.57
C SER A 24 13.26 16.92 -6.44
N LYS A 25 12.43 17.51 -5.57
CA LYS A 25 12.88 18.34 -4.43
C LYS A 25 13.54 17.54 -3.31
N LEU A 26 13.35 16.22 -3.25
CA LEU A 26 13.98 15.36 -2.26
C LEU A 26 15.41 14.98 -2.64
N PHE A 27 15.72 14.96 -3.94
CA PHE A 27 17.05 14.57 -4.43
C PHE A 27 18.03 15.74 -4.32
N ASN A 28 18.85 15.72 -3.27
CA ASN A 28 20.09 16.51 -3.20
C ASN A 28 21.31 15.65 -3.55
N TRP A 29 22.51 16.23 -3.46
CA TRP A 29 23.77 15.54 -3.81
C TRP A 29 23.99 14.23 -3.02
N ASN A 30 23.50 14.14 -1.79
CA ASN A 30 23.68 12.97 -0.93
C ASN A 30 22.57 11.93 -1.08
N VAL A 31 21.46 12.19 -1.79
CA VAL A 31 20.38 11.21 -1.94
C VAL A 31 20.68 10.31 -3.15
N LYS A 32 20.87 9.02 -2.87
CA LYS A 32 21.12 8.00 -3.90
C LYS A 32 19.81 7.55 -4.54
N GLN A 33 18.88 7.13 -3.69
CA GLN A 33 17.61 6.55 -4.09
C GLN A 33 16.55 6.75 -2.99
N LEU A 34 15.29 6.65 -3.38
CA LEU A 34 14.16 6.57 -2.48
C LEU A 34 13.56 5.17 -2.56
N PHE A 35 13.19 4.60 -1.41
CA PHE A 35 12.33 3.42 -1.38
C PHE A 35 10.92 3.88 -1.05
N VAL A 36 10.06 3.95 -2.07
CA VAL A 36 8.70 4.49 -2.01
C VAL A 36 7.72 3.32 -1.93
N TYR A 37 6.71 3.43 -1.07
CA TYR A 37 5.71 2.38 -0.93
C TYR A 37 4.35 2.94 -0.51
N LEU A 38 3.29 2.33 -1.04
CA LEU A 38 1.90 2.65 -0.72
C LEU A 38 1.42 1.68 0.36
N VAL A 39 0.86 2.22 1.44
CA VAL A 39 0.33 1.47 2.57
C VAL A 39 -1.17 1.68 2.69
N ALA A 40 -1.91 0.62 2.92
CA ALA A 40 -3.28 0.65 3.41
C ALA A 40 -3.27 0.51 4.93
N GLU A 41 -3.89 1.47 5.62
CA GLU A 41 -4.05 1.49 7.07
C GLU A 41 -5.53 1.40 7.44
N TYR A 42 -5.86 0.46 8.32
CA TYR A 42 -7.24 0.25 8.78
C TYR A 42 -7.28 -0.32 10.19
N LYS A 43 -8.42 -0.19 10.85
CA LYS A 43 -8.63 -0.60 12.25
C LYS A 43 -9.71 -1.65 12.37
N THR A 44 -9.41 -2.81 12.92
CA THR A 44 -10.43 -3.83 13.21
C THR A 44 -10.77 -3.81 14.71
N PRO A 45 -11.88 -4.40 15.14
CA PRO A 45 -12.19 -4.53 16.57
C PRO A 45 -11.11 -5.30 17.35
N VAL A 46 -10.34 -6.15 16.67
CA VAL A 46 -9.28 -6.98 17.27
C VAL A 46 -7.92 -6.28 17.24
N ASN A 47 -7.66 -5.45 16.21
CA ASN A 47 -6.37 -4.78 16.05
C ASN A 47 -6.56 -3.30 15.69
N GLU A 48 -6.07 -2.42 16.57
CA GLU A 48 -6.15 -0.96 16.41
C GLU A 48 -5.28 -0.42 15.26
N VAL A 49 -4.28 -1.19 14.81
CA VAL A 49 -3.35 -0.78 13.74
C VAL A 49 -3.07 -1.97 12.82
N ASN A 50 -3.75 -2.00 11.67
CA ASN A 50 -3.39 -2.88 10.55
C ASN A 50 -2.73 -2.05 9.46
N GLN A 51 -1.55 -2.48 9.00
CA GLN A 51 -0.78 -1.82 7.95
C GLN A 51 -0.36 -2.84 6.91
N VAL A 52 -0.82 -2.67 5.67
CA VAL A 52 -0.49 -3.56 4.55
C VAL A 52 0.16 -2.75 3.45
N VAL A 53 1.38 -3.13 3.07
CA VAL A 53 2.05 -2.55 1.90
C VAL A 53 1.39 -3.13 0.66
N LEU A 54 0.89 -2.28 -0.23
CA LEU A 54 0.21 -2.70 -1.46
C LEU A 54 1.15 -2.71 -2.65
N TRP A 55 2.08 -1.77 -2.67
CA TRP A 55 2.97 -1.51 -3.78
C TRP A 55 4.21 -0.81 -3.27
N ASP A 56 5.35 -1.08 -3.92
CA ASP A 56 6.62 -0.44 -3.66
C ASP A 56 7.37 -0.17 -4.97
N ARG A 57 8.29 0.79 -4.93
CA ARG A 57 9.25 1.05 -6.00
C ARG A 57 10.49 1.73 -5.46
N ILE A 58 11.64 1.38 -6.04
CA ILE A 58 12.87 2.13 -5.87
C ILE A 58 12.88 3.25 -6.92
N VAL A 59 13.15 4.47 -6.47
CA VAL A 59 13.31 5.66 -7.33
C VAL A 59 14.75 6.07 -7.26
N GLU A 60 15.46 5.96 -8.38
CA GLU A 60 16.85 6.38 -8.43
C GLU A 60 16.98 7.81 -8.96
N ARG A 61 18.07 8.49 -8.59
CA ARG A 61 18.33 9.87 -9.04
C ARG A 61 18.43 9.99 -10.56
N SER A 62 18.93 8.95 -11.24
CA SER A 62 19.05 8.89 -12.70
C SER A 62 17.73 8.54 -13.40
N GLU A 63 16.68 8.18 -12.66
CA GLU A 63 15.39 7.81 -13.19
C GLU A 63 14.42 9.00 -13.24
N ARG A 64 13.19 8.73 -13.71
CA ARG A 64 12.09 9.68 -13.72
C ARG A 64 11.63 9.94 -12.27
N VAL A 65 12.24 10.95 -11.65
CA VAL A 65 11.91 11.41 -10.27
C VAL A 65 10.49 12.00 -10.16
N VAL A 66 9.84 12.27 -11.29
CA VAL A 66 8.41 12.58 -11.39
C VAL A 66 7.67 11.33 -11.86
N MET A 67 6.82 10.78 -11.00
CA MET A 67 5.95 9.65 -11.31
C MET A 67 4.59 10.14 -11.77
N ASP A 68 4.12 9.58 -12.88
CA ASP A 68 2.77 9.80 -13.40
C ASP A 68 2.26 8.47 -13.96
N GLU A 69 1.82 7.62 -13.05
CA GLU A 69 1.48 6.23 -13.32
C GLU A 69 -0.04 6.06 -13.20
N ILE A 70 -0.64 5.37 -14.17
CA ILE A 70 -2.10 5.20 -14.27
C ILE A 70 -2.42 3.71 -14.25
N GLY A 71 -3.42 3.32 -13.44
CA GLY A 71 -3.91 1.95 -13.37
C GLY A 71 -2.91 0.96 -12.78
N ILE A 72 -2.09 1.39 -11.82
CA ILE A 72 -1.16 0.52 -11.11
C ILE A 72 -1.96 -0.56 -10.39
N LYS A 73 -1.55 -1.81 -10.60
CA LYS A 73 -2.01 -2.96 -9.83
C LYS A 73 -1.12 -3.14 -8.59
N PRO A 74 -1.69 -3.44 -7.42
CA PRO A 74 -0.94 -3.75 -6.23
C PRO A 74 -0.09 -5.00 -6.47
N LYS A 75 1.12 -5.00 -5.92
CA LYS A 75 1.99 -6.18 -5.87
C LYS A 75 1.57 -7.15 -4.78
N TYR A 76 1.02 -6.61 -3.69
CA TYR A 76 0.57 -7.37 -2.53
C TYR A 76 -0.91 -7.04 -2.28
N TYR A 77 -1.73 -8.09 -2.22
CA TYR A 77 -3.15 -7.94 -1.96
C TYR A 77 -3.42 -7.84 -0.45
N VAL A 78 -4.50 -7.15 -0.08
CA VAL A 78 -4.96 -7.15 1.31
C VAL A 78 -5.67 -8.47 1.56
N LEU A 79 -5.10 -9.24 2.47
CA LEU A 79 -5.64 -10.51 2.95
C LEU A 79 -6.04 -10.34 4.41
N ASP A 80 -7.26 -10.72 4.74
CA ASP A 80 -7.75 -10.81 6.12
C ASP A 80 -8.20 -12.25 6.37
N ASP A 81 -7.84 -12.81 7.52
CA ASP A 81 -8.17 -14.18 7.94
C ASP A 81 -9.63 -14.34 8.42
N GLY A 82 -10.48 -13.36 8.11
CA GLY A 82 -11.92 -13.39 8.28
C GLY A 82 -12.67 -12.56 7.22
N SER A 83 -13.88 -12.13 7.57
CA SER A 83 -14.77 -11.30 6.72
C SER A 83 -14.79 -9.82 7.11
N ASN A 84 -13.69 -9.32 7.68
CA ASN A 84 -13.66 -8.00 8.32
C ASN A 84 -13.34 -6.86 7.33
N LEU A 85 -12.97 -7.16 6.08
CA LEU A 85 -12.61 -6.13 5.10
C LEU A 85 -13.82 -5.49 4.43
N LEU A 86 -14.96 -6.18 4.37
CA LEU A 86 -16.19 -5.59 3.84
C LEU A 86 -16.71 -4.45 4.73
N LYS A 87 -17.29 -3.43 4.08
CA LYS A 87 -17.92 -2.28 4.76
C LYS A 87 -16.97 -1.48 5.67
N HIS A 88 -15.66 -1.64 5.48
CA HIS A 88 -14.69 -0.92 6.26
C HIS A 88 -14.77 0.58 5.92
N GLU A 89 -15.27 1.39 6.84
CA GLU A 89 -15.62 2.79 6.54
C GLU A 89 -14.39 3.67 6.26
N ASN A 90 -13.28 3.38 6.94
CA ASN A 90 -12.09 4.23 6.95
C ASN A 90 -10.83 3.41 6.66
N VAL A 91 -10.56 3.11 5.38
CA VAL A 91 -9.25 2.62 4.96
C VAL A 91 -8.44 3.79 4.43
N THR A 92 -7.31 4.05 5.09
CA THR A 92 -6.43 5.18 4.75
C THR A 92 -5.29 4.67 3.87
N PHE A 93 -5.16 5.23 2.69
CA PHE A 93 -4.01 5.01 1.83
C PHE A 93 -3.00 6.13 2.04
N VAL A 94 -1.77 5.74 2.40
CA VAL A 94 -0.66 6.66 2.64
C VAL A 94 0.56 6.25 1.83
N LEU A 95 1.15 7.23 1.13
CA LEU A 95 2.42 7.04 0.46
C LEU A 95 3.56 7.36 1.44
N ARG A 96 4.47 6.42 1.64
CA ARG A 96 5.65 6.56 2.49
C ARG A 96 6.92 6.36 1.68
N TYR A 97 8.03 6.91 2.16
CA TYR A 97 9.31 6.70 1.51
C TYR A 97 10.51 6.77 2.45
N ASN A 98 11.49 5.90 2.23
CA ASN A 98 12.80 5.98 2.88
C ASN A 98 13.77 6.73 1.97
N VAL A 99 14.49 7.70 2.55
CA VAL A 99 15.60 8.39 1.90
C VAL A 99 16.88 7.60 2.16
N ILE A 100 17.46 7.05 1.10
CA ILE A 100 18.69 6.27 1.17
C ILE A 100 19.84 7.17 0.67
N PRO A 101 20.77 7.57 1.54
CA PRO A 101 21.85 8.44 1.13
C PRO A 101 23.00 7.65 0.48
N ASN A 102 23.89 8.37 -0.21
CA ASN A 102 25.20 7.83 -0.62
C ASN A 102 26.08 7.55 0.60
N ALA A 103 26.02 8.41 1.63
CA ALA A 103 26.67 8.20 2.91
C ALA A 103 25.86 8.78 4.08
N GLY A 104 25.90 8.09 5.23
CA GLY A 104 25.25 8.52 6.48
C GLY A 104 23.97 7.75 6.81
N TYR A 105 23.09 8.37 7.60
CA TYR A 105 21.91 7.72 8.18
C TYR A 105 20.75 7.56 7.20
N LEU A 106 20.07 6.42 7.30
CA LEU A 106 18.77 6.18 6.68
C LEU A 106 17.70 7.03 7.36
N ARG A 107 16.90 7.77 6.58
CA ARG A 107 15.76 8.53 7.10
C ARG A 107 14.45 7.94 6.58
N LEU A 108 13.57 7.57 7.49
CA LEU A 108 12.18 7.20 7.18
C LEU A 108 11.33 8.48 7.17
N VAL A 109 10.64 8.72 6.07
CA VAL A 109 9.76 9.89 5.90
C VAL A 109 8.39 9.41 5.42
N GLN A 110 7.34 10.07 5.89
CA GLN A 110 5.98 9.84 5.43
C GLN A 110 5.51 11.08 4.65
N SER A 111 4.78 10.88 3.56
CA SER A 111 4.13 11.99 2.86
C SER A 111 3.09 12.67 3.75
N SER A 112 2.90 13.98 3.58
CA SER A 112 1.77 14.69 4.19
C SER A 112 0.43 14.20 3.64
N ASP A 113 0.44 13.74 2.39
CA ASP A 113 -0.78 13.48 1.63
C ASP A 113 -1.29 12.07 1.91
N GLN A 114 -2.56 11.99 2.28
CA GLN A 114 -3.28 10.76 2.61
C GLN A 114 -4.65 10.81 1.95
N ILE A 115 -5.14 9.66 1.51
CA ILE A 115 -6.49 9.54 0.95
C ILE A 115 -7.22 8.48 1.77
N VAL A 116 -8.39 8.84 2.30
CA VAL A 116 -9.27 7.90 2.99
C VAL A 116 -10.34 7.44 2.02
N VAL A 117 -10.50 6.13 1.90
CA VAL A 117 -11.47 5.51 0.99
C VAL A 117 -12.24 4.44 1.77
N PRO A 118 -13.58 4.44 1.69
CA PRO A 118 -14.37 3.35 2.23
C PRO A 118 -14.26 2.11 1.35
N PHE A 119 -14.16 0.94 1.98
CA PHE A 119 -14.24 -0.34 1.26
C PHE A 119 -15.69 -0.65 0.86
N PRO A 120 -15.88 -1.37 -0.26
CA PRO A 120 -17.22 -1.69 -0.74
C PRO A 120 -17.98 -2.57 0.24
N SER A 121 -19.31 -2.48 0.20
CA SER A 121 -20.21 -3.24 1.06
C SER A 121 -20.56 -4.64 0.53
N THR A 122 -20.11 -4.97 -0.68
CA THR A 122 -20.43 -6.22 -1.38
C THR A 122 -19.20 -6.76 -2.08
N TYR A 123 -19.00 -8.08 -2.04
CA TYR A 123 -17.95 -8.74 -2.81
C TYR A 123 -18.22 -8.65 -4.31
N SER A 124 -17.15 -8.50 -5.09
CA SER A 124 -17.21 -8.72 -6.53
C SER A 124 -17.13 -10.22 -6.81
N THR A 125 -18.21 -10.81 -7.33
CA THR A 125 -18.16 -12.18 -7.82
C THR A 125 -17.45 -12.18 -9.17
N THR A 126 -16.20 -12.66 -9.22
CA THR A 126 -15.56 -12.99 -10.50
C THR A 126 -16.29 -14.19 -11.09
N ARG A 127 -17.22 -13.94 -12.01
CA ARG A 127 -17.89 -15.00 -12.77
C ARG A 127 -16.83 -15.68 -13.63
N ARG A 128 -16.38 -16.89 -13.25
CA ARG A 128 -15.55 -17.73 -14.11
C ARG A 128 -16.40 -18.10 -15.33
N SER A 129 -16.04 -17.58 -16.51
CA SER A 129 -16.54 -18.04 -17.81
C SER A 129 -15.75 -19.25 -18.26
#